data_AF-A0A1I5AF01-F1
#
_entry.id   AF-A0A1I5AF01-F1
#
_cell.length_a   1.000
_cell.length_b   1.000
_cell.length_c   1.000
_cell.angle_alpha   90.00
_cell.angle_beta   90.00
_cell.angle_gamma   90.00
#
_symmetry.space_group_name_H-M   'P 1'
#
loop_
_entity.id
_entity.type
_entity.pdbx_description
1 polymer ?
#
loop_
_entity_poly.entity_id
_entity_poly.type
_entity_poly.pdbx_seq_one_letter_code
_entity_poly.pdbx_strand_id
1 'polypeptide(L)'
;MASIISTITIAVIGVFLTAWFNHIHWLNKNREEIRIRETIEATSLVRDIANIFDKRIVTQRLMLRNIFLENREVMLEEYKKSLREYSERYNEVRFRLRYFSSYSYVIDFERELNDKIVENSYEIEHILKYGRPKKLKFSELNEQLNIISVRVYEYCALLTSDISSENIGVLKKINDWKDPNNKYISSLFLIKRLLSL
;
A
#
# COMPACT_ATOMS: atom_id res chain seq x y z
N MET A 1 51.15 -37.75 -15.45
CA MET A 1 50.21 -37.01 -16.32
C MET A 1 48.75 -37.23 -15.93
N ALA A 2 48.29 -38.48 -15.74
CA ALA A 2 46.89 -38.76 -15.33
C ALA A 2 46.47 -38.08 -14.01
N SER A 3 47.36 -37.98 -13.00
CA SER A 3 47.04 -37.32 -11.72
C SER A 3 46.90 -35.79 -11.82
N ILE A 4 47.58 -35.15 -12.77
CA ILE A 4 47.51 -33.69 -12.99
C ILE A 4 46.17 -33.36 -13.65
N ILE A 5 45.77 -34.15 -14.66
CA ILE A 5 44.49 -33.98 -15.36
C ILE A 5 43.31 -34.22 -14.39
N SER A 6 43.37 -35.26 -13.55
CA SER A 6 42.31 -35.51 -12.55
C SER A 6 42.22 -34.40 -11.51
N THR A 7 43.36 -33.88 -11.02
CA THR A 7 43.37 -32.77 -10.05
C THR A 7 42.82 -31.48 -10.65
N ILE A 8 43.19 -31.15 -11.90
CA ILE A 8 42.63 -29.98 -12.62
C ILE A 8 41.13 -30.15 -12.82
N THR A 9 40.68 -31.34 -13.21
CA THR A 9 39.24 -31.60 -13.43
C THR A 9 38.45 -31.46 -12.14
N ILE A 10 38.93 -32.01 -11.02
CA ILE A 10 38.30 -31.88 -9.70
C ILE A 10 38.29 -30.41 -9.25
N ALA A 11 39.38 -29.67 -9.46
CA ALA A 11 39.45 -28.25 -9.11
C ALA A 11 38.44 -27.41 -9.92
N VAL A 12 38.33 -27.66 -11.23
CA VAL A 12 37.36 -26.98 -12.10
C VAL A 12 35.93 -27.27 -11.64
N ILE A 13 35.59 -28.54 -11.39
CA ILE A 13 34.27 -28.93 -10.86
C ILE A 13 34.01 -28.25 -9.51
N GLY A 14 35.00 -28.21 -8.62
CA GLY A 14 34.90 -27.54 -7.32
C GLY A 14 34.61 -26.04 -7.44
N VAL A 15 35.27 -25.35 -8.37
CA VAL A 15 35.02 -23.93 -8.67
C VAL A 15 33.60 -23.72 -9.20
N PHE A 16 33.15 -24.56 -10.15
CA PHE A 16 31.79 -24.47 -10.68
C PHE A 16 30.72 -24.70 -9.60
N LEU A 17 30.89 -25.72 -8.75
CA LEU A 17 29.97 -25.99 -7.65
C LEU A 17 29.96 -24.84 -6.64
N THR A 18 31.12 -24.31 -6.27
CA THR A 18 31.23 -23.17 -5.34
C THR A 18 30.57 -21.92 -5.93
N ALA A 19 30.81 -21.62 -7.20
CA ALA A 19 30.17 -20.51 -7.91
C ALA A 19 28.64 -20.68 -7.96
N TRP A 20 28.16 -21.90 -8.21
CA TRP A 20 26.74 -22.23 -8.23
C TRP A 20 26.07 -22.06 -6.85
N PHE A 21 26.67 -22.59 -5.79
CA PHE A 21 26.17 -22.41 -4.41
C PHE A 21 26.17 -20.94 -4.00
N ASN A 22 27.24 -20.20 -4.32
CA ASN A 22 27.30 -18.76 -4.05
C ASN A 22 26.21 -17.99 -4.81
N HIS A 23 25.93 -18.36 -6.06
CA HIS A 23 24.88 -17.74 -6.85
C HIS A 23 23.48 -17.98 -6.25
N ILE A 24 23.17 -19.23 -5.87
CA ILE A 24 21.88 -19.56 -5.21
C ILE A 24 21.76 -18.82 -3.87
N HIS A 25 22.82 -18.82 -3.07
CA HIS A 25 22.83 -18.11 -1.79
C HIS A 25 22.59 -16.61 -1.98
N TRP A 26 23.24 -15.99 -2.96
CA TRP A 26 23.04 -14.59 -3.32
C TRP A 26 21.61 -14.29 -3.76
N LEU A 27 21.00 -15.15 -4.60
CA LEU A 27 19.61 -14.99 -5.03
C LEU A 27 18.64 -15.07 -3.84
N ASN A 28 18.81 -16.06 -2.96
CA ASN A 28 17.95 -16.22 -1.78
C ASN A 28 18.09 -15.04 -0.81
N LYS A 29 19.33 -14.59 -0.56
CA LYS A 29 19.60 -13.43 0.29
C LYS A 29 18.96 -12.16 -0.28
N ASN A 30 19.13 -11.90 -1.57
CA ASN A 30 18.52 -10.75 -2.22
C ASN A 30 16.99 -10.80 -2.19
N ARG A 31 16.40 -11.97 -2.43
CA ARG A 31 14.95 -12.16 -2.33
C ARG A 31 14.44 -11.83 -0.93
N GLU A 32 15.13 -12.32 0.09
CA GLU A 32 14.78 -12.07 1.49
C GLU A 32 14.93 -10.58 1.87
N GLU A 33 16.00 -9.93 1.43
CA GLU A 33 16.20 -8.49 1.63
C GLU A 33 15.12 -7.63 0.95
N ILE A 34 14.69 -8.01 -0.27
CA ILE A 34 13.57 -7.36 -0.96
C ILE A 34 12.28 -7.62 -0.18
N ARG A 35 12.05 -8.86 0.26
CA ARG A 35 10.87 -9.25 1.02
C ARG A 35 10.67 -8.42 2.27
N ILE A 36 11.70 -8.36 3.11
CA ILE A 36 11.66 -7.61 4.36
C ILE A 36 11.40 -6.13 4.09
N ARG A 37 12.13 -5.52 3.15
CA ARG A 37 12.01 -4.11 2.81
C ARG A 37 10.62 -3.74 2.30
N GLU A 38 10.14 -4.45 1.27
CA GLU A 38 8.82 -4.16 0.68
C GLU A 38 7.69 -4.41 1.67
N THR A 39 7.79 -5.45 2.51
CA THR A 39 6.80 -5.72 3.55
C THR A 39 6.73 -4.58 4.56
N ILE A 40 7.89 -4.06 5.01
CA ILE A 40 7.95 -2.94 5.95
C ILE A 40 7.37 -1.67 5.32
N GLU A 41 7.76 -1.35 4.09
CA GLU A 41 7.30 -0.14 3.38
C GLU A 41 5.82 -0.19 3.02
N ALA A 42 5.30 -1.36 2.65
CA ALA A 42 3.87 -1.54 2.36
C ALA A 42 3.05 -1.53 3.66
N THR A 43 3.55 -2.13 4.74
CA THR A 43 2.89 -2.05 6.06
C THR A 43 2.84 -0.62 6.57
N SER A 44 3.91 0.17 6.39
CA SER A 44 3.89 1.58 6.76
C SER A 44 2.90 2.38 5.89
N LEU A 45 2.78 2.06 4.61
CA LEU A 45 1.78 2.68 3.72
C LEU A 45 0.35 2.43 4.22
N VAL A 46 0.01 1.21 4.64
CA VAL A 46 -1.31 0.90 5.22
C VAL A 46 -1.58 1.76 6.46
N ARG A 47 -0.58 1.90 7.34
CA ARG A 47 -0.70 2.77 8.53
C ARG A 47 -0.86 4.24 8.14
N ASP A 48 -0.16 4.71 7.12
CA ASP A 48 -0.27 6.08 6.64
C ASP A 48 -1.66 6.37 6.09
N ILE A 49 -2.20 5.47 5.26
CA ILE A 49 -3.58 5.55 4.74
C ILE A 49 -4.57 5.64 5.91
N ALA A 50 -4.52 4.68 6.84
CA ALA A 50 -5.44 4.65 7.99
C ALA A 50 -5.37 5.95 8.80
N ASN A 51 -4.16 6.39 9.18
CA ASN A 51 -3.97 7.57 10.00
C ASN A 51 -4.43 8.87 9.32
N ILE A 52 -4.14 9.03 8.02
CA ILE A 52 -4.51 10.25 7.27
C ILE A 52 -6.02 10.35 7.14
N PHE A 53 -6.68 9.25 6.76
CA PHE A 53 -8.13 9.23 6.60
C PHE A 53 -8.87 9.32 7.94
N ASP A 54 -8.45 8.58 8.97
CA ASP A 54 -9.06 8.66 10.30
C ASP A 54 -8.98 10.07 10.86
N LYS A 55 -7.79 10.70 10.79
CA LYS A 55 -7.63 12.09 11.22
C LYS A 55 -8.56 13.02 10.45
N ARG A 56 -8.62 12.88 9.12
CA ARG A 56 -9.48 13.73 8.28
C ARG A 56 -10.96 13.56 8.61
N ILE A 57 -11.43 12.33 8.74
CA ILE A 57 -12.83 11.99 9.06
C ILE A 57 -13.20 12.52 10.45
N VAL A 58 -12.35 12.30 11.46
CA VAL A 58 -12.58 12.80 12.81
C VAL A 58 -12.68 14.33 12.82
N THR A 59 -11.75 15.02 12.15
CA THR A 59 -11.80 16.49 12.08
C THR A 59 -13.04 16.99 11.34
N GLN A 60 -13.48 16.33 10.26
CA GLN A 60 -14.73 16.66 9.57
C GLN A 60 -15.96 16.48 10.47
N ARG A 61 -16.03 15.37 11.24
CA ARG A 61 -17.11 15.14 12.22
C ARG A 61 -17.13 16.19 13.31
N LEU A 62 -15.97 16.54 13.85
CA LEU A 62 -15.84 17.59 14.85
C LEU A 62 -16.27 18.94 14.28
N MET A 63 -15.85 19.27 13.06
CA MET A 63 -16.26 20.49 12.39
C MET A 63 -17.79 20.54 12.24
N LEU A 64 -18.39 19.49 11.68
CA LEU A 64 -19.84 19.35 11.50
C LEU A 64 -20.62 19.56 12.80
N ARG A 65 -20.17 18.97 13.90
CA ARG A 65 -20.82 19.11 15.22
C ARG A 65 -20.77 20.54 15.75
N ASN A 66 -19.70 21.28 15.44
CA ASN A 66 -19.42 22.59 16.01
C ASN A 66 -19.71 23.76 15.06
N ILE A 67 -20.31 23.53 13.89
CA ILE A 67 -20.61 24.58 12.89
C ILE A 67 -21.39 25.76 13.48
N PHE A 68 -22.33 25.50 14.40
CA PHE A 68 -23.21 26.51 14.98
C PHE A 68 -22.93 26.79 16.47
N LEU A 69 -21.81 26.31 16.99
CA LEU A 69 -21.44 26.47 18.40
C LEU A 69 -20.38 27.58 18.56
N GLU A 70 -20.22 28.10 19.77
CA GLU A 70 -19.27 29.19 20.08
C GLU A 70 -17.81 28.82 19.78
N ASN A 71 -17.47 27.53 19.79
CA ASN A 71 -16.13 27.01 19.49
C ASN A 71 -15.85 26.82 17.99
N ARG A 72 -16.70 27.34 17.10
CA ARG A 72 -16.58 27.20 15.64
C ARG A 72 -15.21 27.61 15.10
N GLU A 73 -14.67 28.74 15.55
CA GLU A 73 -13.40 29.28 15.02
C GLU A 73 -12.21 28.37 15.29
N VAL A 74 -12.14 27.83 16.51
CA VAL A 74 -11.08 26.87 16.91
C VAL A 74 -11.16 25.63 16.04
N MET A 75 -12.37 25.08 15.87
CA MET A 75 -12.59 23.88 15.05
C MET A 75 -12.32 24.13 13.56
N LEU A 76 -12.60 25.34 13.07
CA LEU A 76 -12.31 25.73 11.69
C LEU A 76 -10.80 25.73 11.41
N GLU A 77 -9.99 26.22 12.34
CA GLU A 77 -8.53 26.20 12.19
C GLU A 77 -7.97 24.77 12.24
N GLU A 78 -8.48 23.92 13.15
CA GLU A 78 -8.15 22.49 13.15
C GLU A 78 -8.55 21.80 11.84
N TYR A 79 -9.73 22.11 11.31
CA TYR A 79 -10.22 21.61 10.03
C TYR A 79 -9.32 22.01 8.86
N LYS A 80 -8.93 23.28 8.76
CA LYS A 80 -8.01 23.76 7.72
C LYS A 80 -6.62 23.17 7.86
N LYS A 81 -6.14 22.97 9.09
CA LYS A 81 -4.85 22.30 9.35
C LYS A 81 -4.91 20.85 8.87
N SER A 82 -5.95 20.11 9.24
CA SER A 82 -6.18 18.73 8.80
C SER A 82 -6.29 18.62 7.27
N LEU A 83 -6.95 19.57 6.60
CA LEU A 83 -7.02 19.63 5.13
C LEU A 83 -5.65 19.78 4.48
N ARG A 84 -4.79 20.67 5.00
CA ARG A 84 -3.43 20.88 4.49
C ARG A 84 -2.58 19.63 4.65
N GLU A 85 -2.56 19.06 5.85
CA GLU A 85 -1.82 17.84 6.14
C GLU A 85 -2.30 16.64 5.28
N TYR A 86 -3.63 16.53 5.06
CA TYR A 86 -4.19 15.54 4.16
C TYR A 86 -3.66 15.72 2.74
N SER A 87 -3.73 16.94 2.20
CA SER A 87 -3.29 17.24 0.83
C SER A 87 -1.80 16.99 0.63
N GLU A 88 -0.97 17.31 1.62
CA GLU A 88 0.48 17.09 1.57
C GLU A 88 0.80 15.58 1.52
N ARG A 89 0.15 14.79 2.37
CA ARG A 89 0.43 13.35 2.50
C ARG A 89 -0.28 12.48 1.45
N TYR A 90 -1.42 12.92 0.93
CA TYR A 90 -2.21 12.16 -0.05
C TYR A 90 -1.41 11.83 -1.31
N ASN A 91 -0.63 12.78 -1.83
CA ASN A 91 0.19 12.54 -3.03
C ASN A 91 1.28 11.49 -2.79
N GLU A 92 1.89 11.51 -1.60
CA GLU A 92 2.87 10.49 -1.21
C GLU A 92 2.22 9.10 -1.14
N VAL A 93 1.06 9.00 -0.47
CA VAL A 93 0.26 7.78 -0.39
C VAL A 93 -0.08 7.26 -1.78
N ARG A 94 -0.58 8.12 -2.66
CA ARG A 94 -0.96 7.76 -4.03
C ARG A 94 0.23 7.20 -4.82
N PHE A 95 1.39 7.85 -4.72
CA PHE A 95 2.61 7.39 -5.39
C PHE A 95 3.07 6.02 -4.88
N ARG A 96 3.11 5.84 -3.55
CA ARG A 96 3.51 4.57 -2.94
C ARG A 96 2.50 3.47 -3.25
N LEU A 97 1.20 3.78 -3.24
CA LEU A 97 0.15 2.85 -3.63
C LEU A 97 0.33 2.39 -5.08
N ARG A 98 0.68 3.31 -6.00
CA ARG A 98 0.98 2.99 -7.40
C ARG A 98 2.18 2.06 -7.56
N TYR A 99 3.16 2.13 -6.66
CA TYR A 99 4.31 1.24 -6.67
C TYR A 99 3.95 -0.17 -6.22
N PHE A 100 3.19 -0.29 -5.11
CA PHE A 100 2.86 -1.60 -4.52
C PHE A 100 1.67 -2.30 -5.18
N SER A 101 0.78 -1.56 -5.86
CA SER A 101 -0.48 -2.06 -6.41
C SER A 101 -0.66 -1.72 -7.90
N SER A 102 -1.74 -2.21 -8.52
CA SER A 102 -2.05 -1.93 -9.93
C SER A 102 -2.55 -0.51 -10.14
N TYR A 103 -2.54 -0.04 -11.40
CA TYR A 103 -3.09 1.28 -11.74
C TYR A 103 -4.58 1.39 -11.41
N SER A 104 -5.32 0.32 -11.71
CA SER A 104 -6.75 0.24 -11.44
C SER A 104 -7.03 0.37 -9.94
N TYR A 105 -6.22 -0.27 -9.09
CA TYR A 105 -6.36 -0.18 -7.64
C TYR A 105 -6.20 1.27 -7.15
N VAL A 106 -5.24 2.01 -7.72
CA VAL A 106 -5.07 3.43 -7.41
C VAL A 106 -6.30 4.22 -7.84
N ILE A 107 -6.79 4.05 -9.07
CA ILE A 107 -7.98 4.77 -9.56
C ILE A 107 -9.20 4.50 -8.68
N ASP A 108 -9.45 3.24 -8.34
CA ASP A 108 -10.57 2.88 -7.47
C ASP A 108 -10.39 3.49 -6.08
N PHE A 109 -9.17 3.53 -5.54
CA PHE A 109 -8.88 4.22 -4.29
C PHE A 109 -9.17 5.73 -4.36
N GLU A 110 -8.77 6.41 -5.45
CA GLU A 110 -9.06 7.85 -5.61
C GLU A 110 -10.57 8.10 -5.69
N ARG A 111 -11.28 7.32 -6.52
CA ARG A 111 -12.72 7.49 -6.75
C ARG A 111 -13.55 7.18 -5.51
N GLU A 112 -13.25 6.08 -4.82
CA GLU A 112 -14.09 5.60 -3.72
C GLU A 112 -13.78 6.30 -2.39
N LEU A 113 -12.55 6.80 -2.20
CA LEU A 113 -12.14 7.43 -0.94
C LEU A 113 -11.87 8.92 -1.09
N ASN A 114 -10.94 9.31 -1.98
CA ASN A 114 -10.52 10.71 -2.09
C ASN A 114 -11.65 11.60 -2.62
N ASP A 115 -12.29 11.22 -3.71
CA ASP A 115 -13.35 12.04 -4.29
C ASP A 115 -14.53 12.18 -3.32
N LYS A 116 -14.84 11.11 -2.58
CA LYS A 116 -15.91 11.11 -1.57
C LYS A 116 -15.60 11.97 -0.35
N ILE A 117 -14.37 11.93 0.16
CA ILE A 117 -13.98 12.77 1.29
C ILE A 117 -13.88 14.25 0.90
N VAL A 118 -13.52 14.52 -0.36
CA VAL A 118 -13.50 15.88 -0.94
C VAL A 118 -14.92 16.38 -1.17
N GLU A 119 -15.82 15.57 -1.74
CA GLU A 119 -17.25 15.89 -1.90
C GLU A 119 -17.88 16.27 -0.54
N ASN A 120 -17.63 15.47 0.50
CA ASN A 120 -18.09 15.77 1.85
C ASN A 120 -17.48 17.07 2.42
N SER A 121 -16.21 17.35 2.11
CA SER A 121 -15.54 18.60 2.49
C SER A 121 -16.22 19.83 1.87
N TYR A 122 -16.55 19.74 0.58
CA TYR A 122 -17.22 20.83 -0.13
C TYR A 122 -18.58 21.16 0.48
N GLU A 123 -19.36 20.14 0.87
CA GLU A 123 -20.64 20.36 1.53
C GLU A 123 -20.47 21.02 2.91
N ILE A 124 -19.48 20.62 3.69
CA ILE A 124 -19.14 21.27 4.97
C ILE A 124 -18.78 22.74 4.75
N GLU A 125 -17.93 23.03 3.78
CA GLU A 125 -17.49 24.39 3.45
C GLU A 125 -18.63 25.25 2.92
N HIS A 126 -19.53 24.66 2.14
CA HIS A 126 -20.74 25.32 1.68
C HIS A 126 -21.63 25.73 2.85
N ILE A 127 -21.87 24.84 3.82
CA ILE A 127 -22.63 25.15 5.04
C ILE A 127 -21.95 26.27 5.83
N LEU A 128 -20.61 26.25 5.92
CA LEU A 128 -19.86 27.27 6.64
C LEU A 128 -19.95 28.65 6.01
N LYS A 129 -19.99 28.72 4.67
CA LYS A 129 -20.01 29.97 3.92
C LYS A 129 -21.41 30.56 3.79
N TYR A 130 -22.42 29.73 3.54
CA TYR A 130 -23.76 30.19 3.19
C TYR A 130 -24.82 29.86 4.26
N GLY A 131 -24.43 29.19 5.35
CA GLY A 131 -25.35 28.75 6.40
C GLY A 131 -26.07 27.44 6.06
N ARG A 132 -27.01 27.05 6.91
CA ARG A 132 -27.70 25.75 6.82
C ARG A 132 -28.64 25.71 5.60
N PRO A 133 -28.45 24.81 4.63
CA PRO A 133 -29.43 24.62 3.57
C PRO A 133 -30.72 24.04 4.16
N LYS A 134 -31.89 24.43 3.64
CA LYS A 134 -33.20 23.94 4.13
C LYS A 134 -33.36 22.40 4.03
N LYS A 135 -32.56 21.73 3.19
CA LYS A 135 -32.69 20.28 2.89
C LYS A 135 -31.52 19.41 3.33
N LEU A 136 -30.38 19.96 3.73
CA LEU A 136 -29.21 19.14 4.08
C LEU A 136 -29.34 18.65 5.53
N LYS A 137 -29.44 17.33 5.69
CA LYS A 137 -29.47 16.73 7.02
C LYS A 137 -28.03 16.45 7.44
N PHE A 138 -27.60 17.03 8.56
CA PHE A 138 -26.32 16.70 9.20
C PHE A 138 -26.09 15.19 9.35
N SER A 139 -27.17 14.41 9.49
CA SER A 139 -27.12 12.95 9.49
C SER A 139 -26.56 12.36 8.19
N GLU A 140 -26.89 12.92 7.03
CA GLU A 140 -26.43 12.43 5.72
C GLU A 140 -24.92 12.63 5.55
N LEU A 141 -24.38 13.80 5.94
CA LEU A 141 -22.94 14.04 5.90
C LEU A 141 -22.18 13.13 6.87
N ASN A 142 -22.71 12.90 8.07
CA ASN A 142 -22.11 11.95 9.01
C ASN A 142 -22.20 10.50 8.51
N GLU A 143 -23.30 10.12 7.86
CA GLU A 143 -23.47 8.80 7.26
C GLU A 143 -22.46 8.56 6.13
N GLN A 144 -22.26 9.55 5.26
CA GLN A 144 -21.20 9.52 4.25
C GLN A 144 -19.81 9.31 4.89
N LEU A 145 -19.49 10.04 5.97
CA LEU A 145 -18.24 9.85 6.70
C LEU A 145 -18.10 8.45 7.32
N ASN A 146 -19.20 7.84 7.77
CA ASN A 146 -19.21 6.45 8.22
C ASN A 146 -18.92 5.48 7.07
N ILE A 147 -19.56 5.68 5.92
CA ILE A 147 -19.33 4.86 4.73
C ILE A 147 -17.87 4.97 4.30
N ILE A 148 -17.31 6.18 4.23
CA ILE A 148 -15.88 6.40 3.90
C ILE A 148 -14.98 5.66 4.90
N SER A 149 -15.27 5.76 6.20
CA SER A 149 -14.48 5.05 7.23
C SER A 149 -14.49 3.52 7.04
N VAL A 150 -15.66 2.94 6.72
CA VAL A 150 -15.75 1.50 6.41
C VAL A 150 -14.95 1.16 5.16
N ARG A 151 -15.05 1.97 4.10
CA ARG A 151 -14.27 1.76 2.87
C ARG A 151 -12.77 1.84 3.12
N VAL A 152 -12.30 2.79 3.94
CA VAL A 152 -10.88 2.89 4.33
C VAL A 152 -10.42 1.59 5.00
N TYR A 153 -11.21 1.07 5.93
CA TYR A 153 -10.93 -0.21 6.57
C TYR A 153 -10.85 -1.37 5.57
N GLU A 154 -11.82 -1.48 4.64
CA GLU A 154 -11.82 -2.49 3.58
C GLU A 154 -10.54 -2.41 2.71
N TYR A 155 -10.16 -1.20 2.28
CA TYR A 155 -8.94 -0.98 1.50
C TYR A 155 -7.67 -1.37 2.26
N CYS A 156 -7.58 -0.99 3.56
CA CYS A 156 -6.45 -1.37 4.40
C CYS A 156 -6.38 -2.89 4.61
N ALA A 157 -7.53 -3.55 4.78
CA ALA A 157 -7.61 -5.01 4.92
C ALA A 157 -7.17 -5.73 3.64
N LEU A 158 -7.63 -5.28 2.48
CA LEU A 158 -7.21 -5.80 1.18
C LEU A 158 -5.70 -5.66 0.96
N LEU A 159 -5.13 -4.46 1.21
CA LEU A 159 -3.69 -4.25 1.13
C LEU A 159 -2.92 -5.15 2.10
N THR A 160 -3.40 -5.31 3.33
CA THR A 160 -2.78 -6.22 4.31
C THR A 160 -2.82 -7.68 3.85
N SER A 161 -3.91 -8.09 3.19
CA SER A 161 -4.02 -9.41 2.57
C SER A 161 -3.02 -9.59 1.42
N ASP A 162 -2.84 -8.57 0.56
CA ASP A 162 -1.84 -8.60 -0.50
C ASP A 162 -0.40 -8.62 0.04
N ILE A 163 -0.13 -7.89 1.11
CA ILE A 163 1.17 -7.90 1.80
C ILE A 163 1.46 -9.28 2.37
N SER A 164 0.50 -9.89 3.09
CA SER A 164 0.68 -11.20 3.72
C SER A 164 0.83 -12.34 2.70
N SER A 165 0.27 -12.17 1.49
CA SER A 165 0.44 -13.10 0.38
C SER A 165 1.65 -12.79 -0.52
N GLU A 166 2.48 -11.81 -0.16
CA GLU A 166 3.65 -11.35 -0.95
C GLU A 166 3.28 -10.92 -2.39
N ASN A 167 2.04 -10.47 -2.60
CA ASN A 167 1.47 -10.06 -3.88
C ASN A 167 1.59 -8.54 -4.10
N ILE A 168 2.75 -7.97 -3.77
CA ILE A 168 3.02 -6.54 -3.82
C ILE A 168 4.27 -6.22 -4.65
N GLY A 169 4.33 -5.01 -5.22
CA GLY A 169 5.58 -4.43 -5.74
C GLY A 169 6.42 -5.34 -6.63
N VAL A 170 7.72 -5.46 -6.29
CA VAL A 170 8.68 -6.33 -6.98
C VAL A 170 8.52 -7.79 -6.54
N LEU A 171 8.12 -8.06 -5.30
CA LEU A 171 7.84 -9.42 -4.81
C LEU A 171 6.84 -10.17 -5.69
N LYS A 172 5.79 -9.49 -6.15
CA LYS A 172 4.82 -10.05 -7.09
C LYS A 172 5.49 -10.57 -8.37
N LYS A 173 6.47 -9.84 -8.90
CA LYS A 173 7.24 -10.25 -10.09
C LYS A 173 8.21 -11.38 -9.78
N ILE A 174 8.88 -11.32 -8.63
CA ILE A 174 9.78 -12.40 -8.16
C ILE A 174 9.01 -13.71 -7.98
N ASN A 175 7.78 -13.64 -7.49
CA ASN A 175 6.90 -14.77 -7.26
C ASN A 175 6.10 -15.21 -8.51
N ASP A 176 6.18 -14.46 -9.62
CA ASP A 176 5.48 -14.79 -10.85
C ASP A 176 6.20 -15.91 -11.62
N TRP A 177 5.68 -17.12 -11.47
CA TRP A 177 6.16 -18.33 -12.14
C TRP A 177 5.75 -18.42 -13.60
N LYS A 178 4.85 -17.55 -14.07
CA LYS A 178 4.45 -17.50 -15.48
C LYS A 178 5.39 -16.63 -16.31
N ASP A 179 6.25 -15.82 -15.68
CA ASP A 179 7.24 -15.02 -16.40
C ASP A 179 8.43 -15.90 -16.84
N PRO A 180 8.61 -16.14 -18.15
CA PRO A 180 9.69 -16.98 -18.67
C PRO A 180 11.08 -16.38 -18.44
N ASN A 181 11.18 -15.10 -18.09
CA ASN A 181 12.45 -14.42 -17.82
C ASN A 181 12.76 -14.30 -16.32
N ASN A 182 11.99 -14.94 -15.45
CA ASN A 182 12.17 -14.83 -14.01
C ASN A 182 13.41 -15.59 -13.51
N LYS A 183 14.50 -14.85 -13.30
CA LYS A 183 15.79 -15.37 -12.79
C LYS A 183 15.75 -15.88 -11.35
N TYR A 184 14.69 -15.58 -10.60
CA TYR A 184 14.53 -15.98 -9.20
C TYR A 184 13.83 -17.33 -9.03
N ILE A 185 13.25 -17.86 -10.12
CA ILE A 185 12.58 -19.16 -10.10
C ILE A 185 13.52 -20.21 -10.69
N SER A 186 14.05 -21.05 -9.80
CA SER A 186 14.84 -22.21 -10.22
C SER A 186 13.97 -23.19 -11.01
N SER A 187 14.51 -23.77 -12.08
CA SER A 187 13.91 -24.92 -12.79
C SER A 187 13.56 -26.07 -11.84
N LEU A 188 14.29 -26.23 -10.73
CA LEU A 188 14.04 -27.23 -9.70
C LEU A 188 12.79 -26.93 -8.85
N PHE A 189 12.47 -25.64 -8.64
CA PHE A 189 11.22 -25.20 -8.00
C PHE A 189 10.01 -25.48 -8.90
N LEU A 190 10.14 -25.24 -10.21
CA LEU A 190 9.11 -25.58 -11.19
C LEU A 190 8.86 -27.09 -11.26
N ILE A 191 9.94 -27.90 -11.23
CA ILE A 191 9.84 -29.38 -11.20
C ILE A 191 9.16 -29.88 -9.93
N LYS A 192 9.55 -29.38 -8.73
CA LYS A 192 8.89 -29.76 -7.47
C LYS A 192 7.39 -29.46 -7.49
N ARG A 193 7.02 -28.27 -7.98
CA ARG A 193 5.61 -27.85 -8.07
C ARG A 193 4.81 -28.66 -9.10
N LEU A 194 5.41 -29.00 -10.25
CA LEU A 194 4.80 -29.90 -11.25
C LEU A 194 4.56 -31.30 -10.70
N LEU A 195 5.44 -31.76 -9.81
CA LEU A 195 5.36 -33.08 -9.18
C LEU A 195 4.50 -33.09 -7.89
N SER A 196 3.90 -31.95 -7.50
CA SER A 196 3.17 -31.79 -6.23
C SER A 196 4.00 -32.20 -5.00
N LEU A 197 5.31 -31.99 -5.06
CA LEU A 197 6.30 -32.27 -4.00
C LEU A 197 6.69 -31.03 -3.22
#